data_AF-A0A508ADZ6-F1
#
_entry.id   AF-A0A508ADZ6-F1
#
_cell.length_a   1.000
_cell.length_b   1.000
_cell.length_c   1.000
_cell.angle_alpha   90.00
_cell.angle_beta   90.00
_cell.angle_gamma   90.00
#
_symmetry.space_group_name_H-M   'P 1'
#
loop_
_entity.id
_entity.type
_entity.pdbx_description
1 polymer ?
#
loop_
_entity_poly.entity_id
_entity_poly.type
_entity_poly.pdbx_seq_one_letter_code
_entity_poly.pdbx_strand_id
1 'polypeptide(L)'
;MVPDRIARWASALPDAVTSAFFLSVWIAPAWWGAGAIRTGMLMMLVEFILLHATAMLGSMLLQSGADRDKRRHRLAVVASLGGFYLLFIAVWSYQFGAWWPLVAFAWLLLGKAWQVFQPLPGEARRQRMQSDWAIGAMAYLAGVFLTVFVPVPRLGMSRAIVAEAGLPGDGLWVSQPQTVIAFGAFYFAVLAITKARGTLLRHAQRVPG
;
A
#
# COMPACT_ATOMS: atom_id res chain seq x y z
N MET A 1 24.20 8.98 6.93
CA MET A 1 23.28 9.70 7.83
C MET A 1 22.00 8.88 7.95
N VAL A 2 21.67 8.44 9.16
CA VAL A 2 20.41 7.76 9.45
C VAL A 2 19.29 8.78 9.21
N PRO A 3 18.27 8.52 8.37
CA PRO A 3 17.14 9.43 8.24
C PRO A 3 16.58 9.70 9.64
N ASP A 4 16.38 10.98 9.97
CA ASP A 4 15.91 11.43 11.29
C ASP A 4 14.77 10.53 11.74
N ARG A 5 14.79 10.10 13.01
CA ARG A 5 13.76 9.20 13.56
C ARG A 5 12.36 9.73 13.24
N ILE A 6 12.18 11.06 13.28
CA ILE A 6 10.97 11.77 12.93
C ILE A 6 10.54 11.47 11.48
N ALA A 7 11.44 11.57 10.50
CA ALA A 7 11.14 11.30 9.10
C ALA A 7 10.73 9.85 8.84
N ARG A 8 11.25 8.89 9.63
CA ARG A 8 10.85 7.47 9.57
C ARG A 8 9.47 7.23 10.15
N TRP A 9 9.17 7.82 11.30
CA TRP A 9 7.84 7.71 11.90
C TRP A 9 6.78 8.41 11.05
N ALA A 10 7.09 9.59 10.51
CA ALA A 10 6.21 10.30 9.59
C ALA A 10 5.91 9.48 8.33
N SER A 11 6.89 8.77 7.77
CA SER A 11 6.67 7.94 6.58
C SER A 11 5.93 6.62 6.87
N ALA A 12 6.01 6.12 8.10
CA ALA A 12 5.30 4.93 8.56
C ALA A 12 3.84 5.20 8.96
N LEU A 13 3.52 6.45 9.32
CA LEU A 13 2.21 6.84 9.84
C LEU A 13 1.04 6.46 8.91
N PRO A 14 1.10 6.69 7.58
CA PRO A 14 -0.02 6.33 6.70
C PRO A 14 -0.33 4.83 6.73
N ASP A 15 0.69 3.97 6.71
CA ASP A 15 0.50 2.53 6.76
C ASP A 15 0.05 2.08 8.15
N ALA A 16 0.56 2.69 9.22
CA ALA A 16 0.17 2.37 10.58
C ALA A 16 -1.33 2.66 10.82
N VAL A 17 -1.79 3.84 10.39
CA VAL A 17 -3.21 4.23 10.45
C VAL A 17 -4.06 3.27 9.62
N THR A 18 -3.60 2.92 8.42
CA THR A 18 -4.33 2.00 7.54
C THR A 18 -4.40 0.60 8.15
N SER A 19 -3.31 0.09 8.72
CA SER A 19 -3.29 -1.18 9.44
C SER A 19 -4.25 -1.18 10.63
N ALA A 20 -4.26 -0.11 11.42
CA ALA A 20 -5.18 0.05 12.55
C ALA A 20 -6.65 0.07 12.08
N PHE A 21 -6.94 0.73 10.96
CA PHE A 21 -8.26 0.68 10.33
C PHE A 21 -8.65 -0.76 9.99
N PHE A 22 -7.83 -1.49 9.22
CA PHE A 22 -8.12 -2.89 8.86
C PHE A 22 -8.29 -3.79 10.10
N LEU A 23 -7.43 -3.65 11.10
CA LEU A 23 -7.52 -4.42 12.33
C LEU A 23 -8.81 -4.12 13.11
N SER A 24 -9.20 -2.84 13.17
CA SER A 24 -10.46 -2.45 13.83
C SER A 24 -11.69 -2.93 13.07
N VAL A 25 -11.68 -2.92 11.73
CA VAL A 25 -12.74 -3.52 10.90
C VAL A 25 -12.77 -5.04 11.09
N TRP A 26 -11.63 -5.68 11.31
CA TRP A 26 -11.58 -7.12 11.55
C TRP A 26 -12.24 -7.50 12.88
N ILE A 27 -11.89 -6.77 13.95
CA ILE A 27 -12.33 -7.08 15.32
C ILE A 27 -13.76 -6.58 15.58
N ALA A 28 -14.06 -5.34 15.16
CA ALA A 28 -15.30 -4.63 15.47
C ALA A 28 -15.81 -3.83 14.27
N PRO A 29 -16.26 -4.49 13.18
CA PRO A 29 -16.73 -3.81 11.98
C PRO A 29 -17.94 -2.89 12.24
N ALA A 30 -18.75 -3.21 13.26
CA ALA A 30 -19.92 -2.42 13.64
C ALA A 30 -19.61 -0.95 13.99
N TRP A 31 -18.38 -0.64 14.45
CA TRP A 31 -17.98 0.74 14.76
C TRP A 31 -17.90 1.64 13.54
N TRP A 32 -17.69 1.06 12.36
CA TRP A 32 -17.48 1.79 11.11
C TRP A 32 -18.70 1.75 10.18
N GLY A 33 -19.72 0.98 10.55
CA GLY A 33 -20.91 0.73 9.75
C GLY A 33 -20.71 -0.29 8.62
N ALA A 34 -21.81 -0.62 7.94
CA ALA A 34 -21.87 -1.69 6.94
C ALA A 34 -20.88 -1.52 5.77
N GLY A 35 -20.54 -0.27 5.41
CA GLY A 35 -19.64 0.02 4.28
C GLY A 35 -18.16 -0.28 4.55
N ALA A 36 -17.75 -0.53 5.80
CA ALA A 36 -16.33 -0.60 6.17
C ALA A 36 -15.58 -1.76 5.51
N ILE A 37 -16.24 -2.92 5.36
CA ILE A 37 -15.68 -4.09 4.70
C ILE A 37 -15.43 -3.78 3.22
N ARG A 38 -16.42 -3.18 2.55
CA ARG A 38 -16.32 -2.75 1.16
C ARG A 38 -15.19 -1.73 0.97
N THR A 39 -15.06 -0.79 1.90
CA THR A 39 -13.97 0.20 1.90
C THR A 39 -12.61 -0.50 2.01
N GLY A 40 -12.43 -1.41 2.98
CA GLY A 40 -11.18 -2.16 3.13
C GLY A 40 -10.83 -2.98 1.89
N MET A 41 -11.81 -3.64 1.27
CA MET A 41 -11.62 -4.34 0.00
C MET A 41 -11.11 -3.40 -1.09
N LEU A 42 -11.81 -2.28 -1.32
CA LEU A 42 -11.42 -1.31 -2.36
C LEU A 42 -10.04 -0.70 -2.08
N MET A 43 -9.69 -0.47 -0.81
CA MET A 43 -8.35 -0.01 -0.43
C MET A 43 -7.26 -1.03 -0.81
N MET A 44 -7.51 -2.33 -0.65
CA MET A 44 -6.55 -3.36 -1.09
C MET A 44 -6.41 -3.43 -2.61
N LEU A 45 -7.50 -3.24 -3.37
CA LEU A 45 -7.42 -3.11 -4.82
C LEU A 45 -6.60 -1.89 -5.24
N VAL A 46 -6.79 -0.75 -4.58
CA VAL A 46 -6.00 0.47 -4.81
C VAL A 46 -4.54 0.22 -4.48
N GLU A 47 -4.23 -0.45 -3.37
CA GLU A 47 -2.85 -0.75 -3.00
C GLU A 47 -2.18 -1.73 -3.97
N PHE A 48 -2.91 -2.71 -4.50
CA PHE A 48 -2.42 -3.56 -5.57
C PHE A 48 -1.92 -2.73 -6.76
N ILE A 49 -2.69 -1.73 -7.18
CA ILE A 49 -2.29 -0.80 -8.23
C ILE A 49 -1.05 0.01 -7.82
N LEU A 50 -1.04 0.57 -6.61
CA LEU A 50 0.05 1.41 -6.14
C LEU A 50 1.36 0.64 -5.94
N LEU A 51 1.29 -0.65 -5.61
CA LEU A 51 2.45 -1.52 -5.54
C LEU A 51 3.17 -1.60 -6.89
N HIS A 52 2.41 -1.75 -7.98
CA HIS A 52 2.95 -1.73 -9.36
C HIS A 52 3.48 -0.34 -9.74
N ALA A 53 2.75 0.71 -9.36
CA ALA A 53 3.17 2.08 -9.58
C ALA A 53 4.54 2.35 -8.94
N THR A 54 4.77 1.84 -7.73
CA THR A 54 6.03 2.00 -6.99
C THR A 54 7.20 1.34 -7.72
N ALA A 55 6.98 0.18 -8.34
CA ALA A 55 7.99 -0.50 -9.16
C ALA A 55 8.43 0.35 -10.36
N MET A 56 7.45 0.89 -11.09
CA MET A 56 7.67 1.75 -12.27
C MET A 56 8.30 3.09 -11.88
N LEU A 57 7.88 3.67 -10.77
CA LEU A 57 8.44 4.91 -10.25
C LEU A 57 9.92 4.74 -9.91
N GLY A 58 10.27 3.62 -9.28
CA GLY A 58 11.65 3.20 -9.07
C GLY A 58 12.43 3.17 -10.39
N SER A 59 11.97 2.41 -11.39
CA SER A 59 12.71 2.26 -12.65
C SER A 59 12.88 3.57 -13.43
N MET A 60 11.86 4.44 -13.46
CA MET A 60 11.91 5.74 -14.14
C MET A 60 12.88 6.72 -13.47
N LEU A 61 12.89 6.78 -12.14
CA LEU A 61 13.85 7.62 -11.42
C LEU A 61 15.29 7.11 -11.56
N LEU A 62 15.50 5.80 -11.76
CA LEU A 62 16.84 5.22 -11.97
C LEU A 62 17.44 5.48 -13.35
N GLN A 63 16.59 5.66 -14.36
CA GLN A 63 17.02 6.02 -15.71
C GLN A 63 17.32 7.52 -15.85
N SER A 64 16.98 8.31 -14.83
CA SER A 64 17.20 9.75 -14.79
C SER A 64 18.60 10.01 -14.24
N GLY A 65 19.55 10.42 -15.11
CA GLY A 65 20.90 10.80 -14.70
C GLY A 65 20.93 11.95 -13.68
N ALA A 66 22.10 12.21 -13.08
CA ALA A 66 22.27 13.17 -11.97
C ALA A 66 21.66 14.56 -12.24
N ASP A 67 21.72 15.06 -13.48
CA ASP A 67 21.15 16.36 -13.88
C ASP A 67 19.62 16.42 -13.95
N ARG A 68 18.96 15.26 -14.12
CA ARG A 68 17.49 15.12 -14.16
C ARG A 68 16.90 14.84 -12.78
N ASP A 69 17.72 14.74 -11.73
CA ASP A 69 17.26 14.49 -10.36
C ASP A 69 16.72 15.76 -9.65
N LYS A 70 16.33 16.78 -10.43
CA LYS A 70 15.71 18.01 -9.94
C LYS A 70 14.31 17.72 -9.40
N ARG A 71 13.92 18.41 -8.31
CA ARG A 71 12.60 18.27 -7.65
C ARG A 71 11.42 18.33 -8.63
N ARG A 72 11.52 19.16 -9.68
CA ARG A 72 10.49 19.29 -10.73
C ARG A 72 10.29 18.00 -11.53
N HIS A 73 11.37 17.30 -11.87
CA HIS A 73 11.28 16.02 -12.59
C HIS A 73 10.64 14.94 -11.72
N ARG A 74 11.03 14.85 -10.43
CA ARG A 74 10.40 13.92 -9.49
C ARG A 74 8.90 14.17 -9.34
N LEU A 75 8.52 15.45 -9.23
CA LEU A 75 7.11 15.84 -9.20
C LEU A 75 6.39 15.44 -10.50
N ALA A 76 7.00 15.67 -11.66
CA ALA A 76 6.45 15.27 -12.94
C ALA A 76 6.24 13.75 -13.03
N VAL A 77 7.23 12.93 -12.65
CA VAL A 77 7.10 11.47 -12.65
C VAL A 77 6.00 10.99 -11.69
N VAL A 78 5.96 11.52 -10.47
CA VAL A 78 4.90 11.20 -9.49
C VAL A 78 3.53 11.63 -10.03
N ALA A 79 3.42 12.81 -10.64
CA ALA A 79 2.18 13.33 -11.19
C ALA A 79 1.72 12.54 -12.41
N SER A 80 2.61 12.14 -13.31
CA SER A 80 2.28 11.34 -14.49
C SER A 80 1.82 9.94 -14.12
N LEU A 81 2.56 9.24 -13.24
CA LEU A 81 2.14 7.92 -12.75
C LEU A 81 0.88 8.02 -11.90
N GLY A 82 0.80 9.01 -11.01
CA GLY A 82 -0.36 9.27 -10.19
C GLY A 82 -1.61 9.55 -11.03
N GLY A 83 -1.49 10.41 -12.04
CA GLY A 83 -2.56 10.72 -12.98
C GLY A 83 -2.98 9.52 -13.82
N PHE A 84 -2.03 8.73 -14.32
CA PHE A 84 -2.31 7.50 -15.05
C PHE A 84 -3.13 6.51 -14.21
N TYR A 85 -2.71 6.24 -12.97
CA TYR A 85 -3.44 5.33 -12.08
C TYR A 85 -4.75 5.92 -11.54
N LEU A 86 -4.84 7.25 -11.42
CA LEU A 86 -6.07 7.93 -11.05
C LEU A 86 -7.21 7.64 -12.05
N LEU A 87 -6.90 7.45 -13.35
CA LEU A 87 -7.91 7.06 -14.34
C LEU A 87 -8.56 5.72 -13.98
N PHE A 88 -7.77 4.72 -13.59
CA PHE A 88 -8.29 3.41 -13.18
C PHE A 88 -9.13 3.52 -11.90
N ILE A 89 -8.63 4.27 -10.91
CA ILE A 89 -9.36 4.49 -9.65
C ILE A 89 -10.65 5.27 -9.90
N ALA A 90 -10.67 6.23 -10.83
CA ALA A 90 -11.87 6.98 -11.19
C ALA A 90 -12.93 6.08 -11.84
N VAL A 91 -12.52 5.21 -12.78
CA VAL A 91 -13.42 4.22 -13.40
C VAL A 91 -14.00 3.26 -12.36
N TRP A 92 -13.18 2.77 -11.43
CA TRP A 92 -13.70 1.94 -10.33
C TRP A 92 -14.60 2.73 -9.38
N SER A 93 -14.23 3.94 -9.02
CA SER A 93 -15.05 4.80 -8.16
C SER A 93 -16.45 5.01 -8.77
N TYR A 94 -16.50 5.22 -10.08
CA TYR A 94 -17.75 5.29 -10.83
C TYR A 94 -18.51 3.95 -10.81
N GLN A 95 -17.85 2.83 -11.15
CA GLN A 95 -18.46 1.49 -11.19
C GLN A 95 -19.05 1.05 -9.84
N PHE A 96 -18.39 1.39 -8.75
CA PHE A 96 -18.85 1.06 -7.40
C PHE A 96 -19.74 2.17 -6.79
N GLY A 97 -20.02 3.26 -7.50
CA GLY A 97 -20.81 4.39 -6.97
C GLY A 97 -20.22 4.97 -5.68
N ALA A 98 -18.90 5.00 -5.59
CA ALA A 98 -18.14 5.25 -4.37
C ALA A 98 -17.01 6.23 -4.68
N TRP A 99 -17.01 7.43 -4.08
CA TRP A 99 -15.98 8.44 -4.33
C TRP A 99 -14.75 8.29 -3.42
N TRP A 100 -14.90 7.60 -2.29
CA TRP A 100 -13.86 7.36 -1.29
C TRP A 100 -12.57 6.69 -1.81
N PRO A 101 -12.59 5.80 -2.82
CA PRO A 101 -11.35 5.24 -3.38
C PRO A 101 -10.40 6.31 -3.93
N LEU A 102 -10.91 7.46 -4.38
CA LEU A 102 -10.07 8.61 -4.78
C LEU A 102 -9.30 9.19 -3.59
N VAL A 103 -9.94 9.28 -2.42
CA VAL A 103 -9.31 9.72 -1.17
C VAL A 103 -8.29 8.68 -0.69
N ALA A 104 -8.65 7.39 -0.72
CA ALA A 104 -7.74 6.31 -0.36
C ALA A 104 -6.50 6.30 -1.27
N PHE A 105 -6.69 6.50 -2.57
CA PHE A 105 -5.61 6.63 -3.53
C PHE A 105 -4.71 7.83 -3.20
N ALA A 106 -5.28 9.02 -2.98
CA ALA A 106 -4.50 10.20 -2.62
C ALA A 106 -3.70 10.00 -1.32
N TRP A 107 -4.32 9.36 -0.32
CA TRP A 107 -3.70 9.03 0.97
C TRP A 107 -2.51 8.08 0.82
N LEU A 108 -2.70 6.97 0.11
CA LEU A 108 -1.66 5.97 -0.10
C LEU A 108 -0.55 6.50 -1.02
N LEU A 109 -0.91 7.25 -2.07
CA LEU A 109 0.04 7.91 -2.96
C LEU A 109 0.91 8.92 -2.20
N LEU A 110 0.33 9.70 -1.27
CA LEU A 110 1.08 10.61 -0.42
C LEU A 110 2.16 9.88 0.39
N GLY A 111 1.82 8.71 0.94
CA GLY A 111 2.77 7.86 1.67
C GLY A 111 3.95 7.39 0.81
N LYS A 112 3.73 7.07 -0.48
CA LYS A 112 4.81 6.69 -1.42
C LYS A 112 5.59 7.93 -1.88
N ALA A 113 4.89 9.02 -2.19
CA ALA A 113 5.49 10.27 -2.65
C ALA A 113 6.45 10.85 -1.61
N TRP A 114 6.11 10.79 -0.32
CA TRP A 114 6.98 11.23 0.77
C TRP A 114 8.38 10.61 0.70
N GLN A 115 8.50 9.34 0.31
CA GLN A 115 9.79 8.64 0.19
C GLN A 115 10.65 9.21 -0.95
N VAL A 116 10.03 9.60 -2.06
CA VAL A 116 10.69 10.17 -3.25
C VAL A 116 11.33 11.53 -2.94
N PHE A 117 10.72 12.29 -2.03
CA PHE A 117 11.17 13.63 -1.68
C PHE A 117 12.15 13.67 -0.50
N GLN A 118 12.51 12.53 0.11
CA GLN A 118 13.53 12.52 1.15
C GLN A 118 14.91 12.93 0.59
N PRO A 119 15.72 13.71 1.36
CA PRO A 119 17.03 14.20 0.95
C PRO A 119 18.09 13.10 1.04
N LEU A 120 17.93 12.04 0.26
CA LEU A 120 18.89 10.94 0.17
C LEU A 120 19.76 11.09 -1.09
N PRO A 121 21.06 10.74 -1.02
CA PRO A 121 21.91 10.57 -2.21
C PRO A 121 21.28 9.58 -3.21
N GLY A 122 21.57 9.72 -4.51
CA GLY A 122 20.94 8.93 -5.57
C GLY A 122 21.02 7.42 -5.36
N GLU A 123 22.18 6.89 -4.98
CA GLU A 123 22.37 5.45 -4.70
C GLU A 123 21.61 4.98 -3.46
N ALA A 124 21.63 5.76 -2.38
CA ALA A 124 20.89 5.44 -1.17
C ALA A 124 19.37 5.48 -1.41
N ARG A 125 18.88 6.46 -2.21
CA ARG A 125 17.48 6.52 -2.62
C ARG A 125 17.10 5.32 -3.48
N ARG A 126 17.95 4.95 -4.45
CA ARG A 126 17.78 3.76 -5.28
C ARG A 126 17.61 2.51 -4.42
N GLN A 127 18.56 2.27 -3.53
CA GLN A 127 18.53 1.10 -2.65
C GLN A 127 17.28 1.10 -1.77
N ARG A 128 16.90 2.27 -1.24
CA ARG A 128 15.70 2.41 -0.42
C ARG A 128 14.44 2.07 -1.19
N MET A 129 14.24 2.65 -2.37
CA MET A 129 13.07 2.41 -3.20
C MET A 129 12.98 0.95 -3.66
N GLN A 130 14.10 0.34 -4.05
CA GLN A 130 14.15 -1.08 -4.40
C GLN A 130 13.82 -1.98 -3.21
N SER A 131 14.35 -1.65 -2.02
CA SER A 131 14.05 -2.39 -0.79
C SER A 131 12.58 -2.26 -0.40
N ASP A 132 12.04 -1.05 -0.39
CA ASP A 132 10.66 -0.78 -0.01
C ASP A 132 9.68 -1.46 -0.99
N TRP A 133 9.97 -1.44 -2.30
CA TRP A 133 9.19 -2.19 -3.28
C TRP A 133 9.28 -3.70 -3.06
N ALA A 134 10.48 -4.26 -2.92
CA ALA A 134 10.66 -5.71 -2.76
C ALA A 134 10.01 -6.22 -1.47
N ILE A 135 10.17 -5.49 -0.36
CA ILE A 135 9.50 -5.81 0.91
C ILE A 135 7.97 -5.72 0.74
N GLY A 136 7.46 -4.68 0.09
CA GLY A 136 6.04 -4.55 -0.22
C GLY A 136 5.54 -5.73 -1.06
N ALA A 137 6.22 -6.09 -2.14
CA ALA A 137 5.84 -7.20 -3.00
C ALA A 137 5.85 -8.54 -2.25
N MET A 138 6.90 -8.80 -1.47
CA MET A 138 6.99 -10.01 -0.64
C MET A 138 5.89 -10.04 0.43
N ALA A 139 5.62 -8.93 1.11
CA ALA A 139 4.55 -8.82 2.10
C ALA A 139 3.17 -9.02 1.46
N TYR A 140 2.97 -8.50 0.25
CA TYR A 140 1.73 -8.67 -0.50
C TYR A 140 1.50 -10.14 -0.85
N LEU A 141 2.51 -10.80 -1.45
CA LEU A 141 2.46 -12.22 -1.77
C LEU A 141 2.27 -13.09 -0.54
N ALA A 142 3.02 -12.82 0.54
CA ALA A 142 2.85 -13.52 1.81
C ALA A 142 1.44 -13.36 2.36
N GLY A 143 0.88 -12.15 2.34
CA GLY A 143 -0.48 -11.91 2.80
C GLY A 143 -1.53 -12.66 1.97
N VAL A 144 -1.39 -12.69 0.65
CA VAL A 144 -2.25 -13.49 -0.24
C VAL A 144 -2.16 -14.98 0.14
N PHE A 145 -0.96 -15.56 0.19
CA PHE A 145 -0.80 -16.98 0.48
C PHE A 145 -1.27 -17.35 1.89
N LEU A 146 -0.94 -16.54 2.91
CA LEU A 146 -1.38 -16.77 4.27
C LEU A 146 -2.90 -16.78 4.37
N THR A 147 -3.59 -15.82 3.74
CA THR A 147 -5.04 -15.70 3.88
C THR A 147 -5.85 -16.62 2.97
N VAL A 148 -5.21 -17.16 1.92
CA VAL A 148 -5.80 -18.20 1.06
C VAL A 148 -5.67 -19.58 1.68
N PHE A 149 -4.50 -19.92 2.25
CA PHE A 149 -4.22 -21.27 2.72
C PHE A 149 -4.44 -21.49 4.22
N VAL A 150 -4.36 -20.44 5.03
CA VAL A 150 -4.61 -20.52 6.47
C VAL A 150 -6.05 -20.07 6.74
N PRO A 151 -6.86 -20.87 7.46
CA PRO A 151 -8.19 -20.44 7.87
C PRO A 151 -8.14 -19.15 8.68
N VAL A 152 -8.62 -18.06 8.09
CA VAL A 152 -8.68 -16.75 8.76
C VAL A 152 -9.96 -16.67 9.59
N PRO A 153 -9.88 -16.43 10.92
CA PRO A 153 -11.06 -16.28 11.74
C PRO A 153 -11.86 -15.04 11.34
N ARG A 154 -13.19 -15.14 11.36
CA ARG A 154 -14.08 -14.01 11.04
C ARG A 154 -14.01 -12.86 12.05
N LEU A 155 -13.67 -13.17 13.31
CA LEU A 155 -13.76 -12.25 14.44
C LEU A 155 -15.13 -11.53 14.44
N GLY A 156 -15.15 -10.20 14.33
CA GLY A 156 -16.38 -9.41 14.36
C GLY A 156 -17.23 -9.48 13.09
N MET A 157 -16.75 -10.10 12.00
CA MET A 157 -17.49 -10.20 10.73
C MET A 157 -18.53 -11.32 10.76
N SER A 158 -19.63 -11.09 11.46
CA SER A 158 -20.80 -11.96 11.44
C SER A 158 -21.43 -12.02 10.04
N ARG A 159 -22.22 -13.08 9.77
CA ARG A 159 -22.90 -13.22 8.47
C ARG A 159 -23.86 -12.06 8.17
N ALA A 160 -24.52 -11.52 9.20
CA ALA A 160 -25.43 -10.39 9.06
C ALA A 160 -24.67 -9.12 8.60
N ILE A 161 -23.55 -8.80 9.26
CA ILE A 161 -22.72 -7.63 8.91
C ILE A 161 -22.14 -7.76 7.49
N VAL A 162 -21.70 -8.96 7.12
CA VAL A 162 -21.20 -9.22 5.76
C VAL A 162 -22.31 -9.09 4.71
N ALA A 163 -23.53 -9.55 5.01
CA ALA A 163 -24.68 -9.38 4.11
C ALA A 163 -25.07 -7.90 3.96
N GLU A 164 -25.07 -7.14 5.06
CA GLU A 164 -25.33 -5.70 5.05
C GLU A 164 -24.30 -4.90 4.25
N ALA A 165 -23.06 -5.38 4.15
CA ALA A 165 -22.02 -4.72 3.36
C ALA A 165 -22.32 -4.70 1.84
N GLY A 166 -23.27 -5.54 1.37
CA GLY A 166 -23.78 -5.51 0.00
C GLY A 166 -22.69 -5.67 -1.05
N LEU A 167 -21.72 -6.55 -0.80
CA LEU A 167 -20.54 -6.72 -1.65
C LEU A 167 -20.95 -7.27 -3.03
N PRO A 168 -20.70 -6.53 -4.13
CA PRO A 168 -21.06 -6.99 -5.46
C PRO A 168 -20.01 -7.96 -6.02
N GLY A 169 -20.46 -8.89 -6.87
CA GLY A 169 -19.59 -9.81 -7.61
C GLY A 169 -19.41 -11.18 -6.95
N ASP A 170 -18.35 -11.87 -7.34
CA ASP A 170 -17.98 -13.20 -6.84
C ASP A 170 -16.46 -13.27 -6.58
N GLY A 171 -16.01 -14.33 -5.92
CA GLY A 171 -14.61 -14.61 -5.62
C GLY A 171 -14.33 -14.71 -4.12
N LEU A 172 -13.06 -15.03 -3.78
CA LEU A 172 -12.68 -15.31 -2.40
C LEU A 172 -12.94 -14.14 -1.45
N TRP A 173 -12.61 -12.91 -1.87
CA TRP A 173 -12.77 -11.73 -1.02
C TRP A 173 -14.23 -11.30 -0.84
N VAL A 174 -15.12 -11.68 -1.75
CA VAL A 174 -16.57 -11.42 -1.63
C VAL A 174 -17.21 -12.48 -0.74
N SER A 175 -16.89 -13.75 -0.97
CA SER A 175 -17.41 -14.88 -0.19
C SER A 175 -16.85 -14.98 1.23
N GLN A 176 -15.59 -14.55 1.42
CA GLN A 176 -14.87 -14.60 2.68
C GLN A 176 -14.10 -13.28 2.93
N PRO A 177 -14.81 -12.16 3.16
CA PRO A 177 -14.18 -10.85 3.29
C PRO A 177 -13.19 -10.74 4.45
N GLN A 178 -13.30 -11.60 5.47
CA GLN A 178 -12.31 -11.63 6.54
C GLN A 178 -10.89 -11.90 6.05
N THR A 179 -10.73 -12.60 4.93
CA THR A 179 -9.42 -12.91 4.34
C THR A 179 -8.69 -11.64 3.91
N VAL A 180 -9.33 -10.79 3.10
CA VAL A 180 -8.74 -9.53 2.61
C VAL A 180 -8.61 -8.47 3.70
N ILE A 181 -9.51 -8.44 4.68
CA ILE A 181 -9.40 -7.51 5.81
C ILE A 181 -8.20 -7.87 6.69
N ALA A 182 -8.04 -9.15 7.03
CA ALA A 182 -6.86 -9.62 7.78
C ALA A 182 -5.57 -9.43 6.96
N PHE A 183 -5.63 -9.67 5.65
CA PHE A 183 -4.53 -9.38 4.74
C PHE A 183 -4.12 -7.90 4.80
N GLY A 184 -5.06 -6.97 4.67
CA GLY A 184 -4.78 -5.54 4.78
C GLY A 184 -4.13 -5.16 6.12
N ALA A 185 -4.64 -5.69 7.23
CA ALA A 185 -4.06 -5.46 8.55
C ALA A 185 -2.59 -5.90 8.60
N PHE A 186 -2.30 -7.12 8.14
CA PHE A 186 -0.96 -7.68 8.06
C PHE A 186 -0.04 -6.88 7.14
N TYR A 187 -0.47 -6.63 5.91
CA TYR A 187 0.34 -5.98 4.88
C TYR A 187 0.78 -4.58 5.32
N PHE A 188 -0.17 -3.75 5.74
CA PHE A 188 0.13 -2.39 6.17
C PHE A 188 0.92 -2.35 7.50
N ALA A 189 0.75 -3.35 8.38
CA ALA A 189 1.62 -3.48 9.56
C ALA A 189 3.08 -3.75 9.17
N VAL A 190 3.32 -4.67 8.23
CA VAL A 190 4.67 -4.96 7.74
C VAL A 190 5.31 -3.71 7.11
N LEU A 191 4.55 -2.96 6.29
CA LEU A 191 5.04 -1.71 5.71
C LEU A 191 5.37 -0.67 6.79
N ALA A 192 4.47 -0.44 7.74
CA ALA A 192 4.67 0.51 8.84
C ALA A 192 5.93 0.18 9.65
N ILE A 193 6.08 -1.09 10.07
CA ILE A 193 7.23 -1.57 10.84
C ILE A 193 8.52 -1.41 10.04
N THR A 194 8.51 -1.76 8.77
CA THR A 194 9.65 -1.64 7.86
C THR A 194 10.11 -0.18 7.74
N LYS A 195 9.17 0.75 7.54
CA LYS A 195 9.48 2.17 7.42
C LYS A 195 10.00 2.76 8.74
N ALA A 196 9.35 2.44 9.86
CA ALA A 196 9.74 2.92 11.19
C ALA A 196 11.14 2.44 11.60
N ARG A 197 11.44 1.16 11.35
CA ARG A 197 12.78 0.58 11.59
C ARG A 197 13.83 1.03 10.58
N GLY A 198 13.40 1.48 9.40
CA GLY A 198 14.31 1.84 8.32
C GLY A 198 15.01 0.63 7.71
N THR A 199 14.32 -0.51 7.65
CA THR A 199 14.85 -1.76 7.10
C THR A 199 15.30 -1.56 5.65
N LEU A 200 16.48 -2.05 5.31
CA LEU A 200 17.02 -2.08 3.95
C LEU A 200 17.39 -3.51 3.60
N LEU A 201 17.02 -3.97 2.41
CA LEU A 201 17.52 -5.23 1.89
C LEU A 201 18.97 -5.01 1.46
N ARG A 202 19.86 -5.89 1.94
CA ARG A 202 21.26 -5.91 1.49
C ARG A 202 21.28 -6.50 0.09
N HIS A 203 21.87 -5.79 -0.87
CA HIS A 203 22.22 -6.41 -2.14
C HIS A 203 23.29 -7.47 -1.87
N ALA A 204 23.10 -8.67 -2.40
CA ALA A 204 24.20 -9.63 -2.53
C ALA A 204 25.27 -8.93 -3.37
N GLN A 205 26.42 -8.60 -2.75
CA GLN A 205 27.55 -8.08 -3.49
C GLN A 205 27.88 -9.11 -4.56
N ARG A 206 27.82 -8.72 -5.84
CA ARG A 206 28.45 -9.51 -6.89
C ARG A 206 29.92 -9.57 -6.51
N VAL A 207 30.38 -10.75 -6.11
CA VAL A 207 31.81 -11.04 -5.96
C VAL A 207 32.43 -10.71 -7.33
N PRO A 208 33.35 -9.74 -7.43
CA PRO A 208 34.11 -9.57 -8.65
C PRO A 208 34.96 -10.83 -8.83
N GLY A 209 34.67 -11.59 -9.89
CA GLY A 209 35.56 -12.61 -10.43
C GLY A 209 36.58 -11.97 -11.36
#